data_AF-A0A4R8LQ21-F1
#
_entry.id   AF-A0A4R8LQ21-F1
#
_cell.length_a   1.000
_cell.length_b   1.000
_cell.length_c   1.000
_cell.angle_alpha   90.00
_cell.angle_beta   90.00
_cell.angle_gamma   90.00
#
_symmetry.space_group_name_H-M   'P 1'
#
loop_
_entity.id
_entity.type
_entity.pdbx_description
1 polymer ?
#
loop_
_entity_poly.entity_id
_entity_poly.type
_entity_poly.pdbx_seq_one_letter_code
_entity_poly.pdbx_strand_id
1 'polypeptide(L)'
;MVVILRQMVTGSAEIVVTAGSSSDDQVVIADFLGMTVGDVIRKLERQGYALAFVTEHYLVLQKHARRERRARQAKPTLFPMS
;
A
#
# COMPACT_ATOMS: atom_id res chain seq x y z
N MET A 1 0.09 7.09 -0.49
CA MET A 1 -0.62 6.38 0.60
C MET A 1 0.36 5.45 1.28
N VAL A 2 0.25 5.30 2.60
CA VAL A 2 1.18 4.52 3.42
C VAL A 2 0.39 3.60 4.35
N VAL A 3 0.84 2.36 4.48
CA VAL A 3 0.34 1.36 5.44
C VAL A 3 1.52 0.98 6.34
N ILE A 4 1.31 1.07 7.65
CA ILE A 4 2.29 0.71 8.69
C ILE A 4 1.68 -0.41 9.51
N LEU A 5 2.37 -1.55 9.57
CA LEU A 5 1.91 -2.74 10.28
C LEU A 5 2.91 -3.11 11.36
N ARG A 6 2.43 -3.40 12.56
CA ARG A 6 3.22 -3.96 13.64
C ARG A 6 3.20 -5.47 13.53
N GLN A 7 4.38 -6.08 13.52
CA GLN A 7 4.56 -7.51 13.40
C GLN A 7 5.07 -8.13 14.72
N MET A 8 4.77 -9.41 14.93
CA MET A 8 5.25 -10.18 16.07
C MET A 8 5.62 -11.59 15.62
N VAL A 9 6.76 -12.08 16.09
CA VAL A 9 7.13 -13.49 15.94
C VAL A 9 6.28 -14.32 16.88
N THR A 10 5.58 -15.31 16.34
CA THR A 10 4.88 -16.32 17.13
C THR A 10 5.83 -17.47 17.45
N GLY A 11 5.58 -18.21 18.54
CA GLY A 11 6.37 -19.39 18.92
C GLY A 11 6.39 -20.51 17.87
N SER A 12 5.65 -20.37 16.77
CA SER A 12 5.49 -21.31 15.65
C SER A 12 6.36 -20.97 14.43
N ALA A 13 7.32 -20.05 14.54
CA ALA A 13 8.13 -19.50 13.45
C ALA A 13 7.37 -18.63 12.43
N GLU A 14 6.09 -18.33 12.67
CA GLU A 14 5.31 -17.41 11.84
C GLU A 14 5.39 -15.99 12.37
N ILE A 15 5.52 -15.02 11.48
CA ILE A 15 5.46 -13.60 11.81
C ILE A 15 4.07 -13.09 11.43
N VAL A 16 3.33 -12.59 12.41
CA VAL A 16 1.94 -12.15 12.22
C VAL A 16 1.78 -10.66 12.47
N VAL A 17 0.78 -10.06 11.83
CA VAL A 17 0.39 -8.66 12.07
C VAL A 17 -0.46 -8.58 13.34
N THR A 18 -0.11 -7.65 14.23
CA THR A 18 -0.79 -7.47 15.54
C THR A 18 -1.47 -6.12 15.70
N ALA A 19 -1.03 -5.11 14.94
CA ALA A 19 -1.63 -3.80 14.90
C ALA A 19 -1.20 -3.08 13.62
N GLY A 20 -1.77 -1.91 13.35
CA GLY A 20 -1.33 -1.10 12.23
C GLY A 20 -2.07 0.22 12.11
N SER A 21 -1.67 1.00 11.11
CA SER A 21 -2.29 2.26 10.71
C SER A 21 -2.17 2.40 9.19
N SER A 22 -3.16 3.04 8.58
CA SER A 22 -3.19 3.32 7.14
C SER A 22 -3.57 4.76 6.90
N SER A 23 -2.92 5.38 5.91
CA SER A 23 -3.34 6.67 5.34
C SER A 23 -4.30 6.52 4.15
N ASP A 24 -4.69 5.29 3.79
CA ASP A 24 -5.63 4.94 2.72
C ASP A 24 -6.91 4.41 3.36
N ASP A 25 -8.03 5.07 3.04
CA ASP A 25 -9.37 4.75 3.54
C ASP A 25 -9.91 3.43 2.98
N GLN A 26 -9.34 2.93 1.88
CA GLN A 26 -9.66 1.62 1.31
C GLN A 26 -8.96 0.46 2.04
N VAL A 27 -8.06 0.75 2.97
CA VAL A 27 -7.29 -0.26 3.70
C VAL A 27 -7.81 -0.36 5.14
N VAL A 28 -8.52 -1.45 5.42
CA VAL A 28 -9.04 -1.78 6.76
C VAL A 28 -8.01 -2.62 7.49
N ILE A 29 -7.32 -2.04 8.49
CA ILE A 29 -6.26 -2.73 9.25
C ILE A 29 -6.78 -3.99 9.96
N ALA A 30 -8.04 -3.99 10.40
CA ALA A 30 -8.67 -5.13 11.06
C ALA A 30 -8.64 -6.41 10.19
N ASP A 31 -8.65 -6.28 8.86
CA ASP A 31 -8.62 -7.41 7.92
C ASP A 31 -7.27 -8.14 7.87
N PHE A 32 -6.24 -7.58 8.51
CA PHE A 32 -4.88 -8.12 8.51
C PHE A 32 -4.45 -8.68 9.86
N LEU A 33 -5.19 -8.40 10.94
CA LEU A 33 -4.78 -8.83 12.29
C LEU A 33 -4.76 -10.36 12.37
N GLY A 34 -3.68 -10.92 12.92
CA GLY A 34 -3.44 -12.36 13.02
C GLY A 34 -3.01 -13.03 11.71
N MET A 35 -3.03 -12.32 10.58
CA MET A 35 -2.50 -12.85 9.32
C MET A 35 -0.97 -12.86 9.33
N THR A 36 -0.40 -13.81 8.59
CA THR A 36 1.04 -13.82 8.33
C THR A 36 1.45 -12.57 7.55
N VAL A 37 2.62 -12.03 7.86
CA VAL A 37 3.20 -10.87 7.16
C VAL A 37 3.28 -11.13 5.65
N GLY A 38 3.64 -12.35 5.24
CA GLY A 38 3.73 -12.72 3.82
C GLY A 38 2.39 -12.61 3.08
N ASP A 39 1.29 -13.03 3.70
CA ASP A 39 -0.03 -12.94 3.09
C ASP A 39 -0.55 -11.50 3.02
N VAL A 40 -0.26 -10.69 4.04
CA VAL A 40 -0.63 -9.28 4.05
C VAL A 40 0.14 -8.50 2.98
N ILE A 41 1.44 -8.77 2.80
CA ILE A 41 2.24 -8.18 1.72
C ILE A 41 1.60 -8.50 0.36
N ARG A 42 1.32 -9.78 0.08
CA ARG A 42 0.70 -10.19 -1.19
C ARG A 42 -0.66 -9.53 -1.44
N LYS A 43 -1.49 -9.39 -0.40
CA LYS A 43 -2.78 -8.70 -0.49
C LYS A 43 -2.59 -7.23 -0.87
N LEU A 44 -1.68 -6.52 -0.20
CA LEU A 44 -1.41 -5.11 -0.44
C LEU A 44 -0.72 -4.88 -1.81
N GLU A 45 0.17 -5.77 -2.24
CA GLU A 45 0.80 -5.73 -3.57
C GLU A 45 -0.23 -5.78 -4.69
N ARG A 46 -1.26 -6.64 -4.58
CA ARG A 46 -2.39 -6.68 -5.53
C ARG A 46 -3.18 -5.38 -5.58
N GLN A 47 -3.13 -4.57 -4.52
CA GLN A 47 -3.77 -3.25 -4.45
C GLN A 47 -2.84 -2.10 -4.90
N GLY A 48 -1.64 -2.44 -5.39
CA GLY A 48 -0.65 -1.49 -5.92
C GLY A 48 0.28 -0.89 -4.86
N TYR A 49 0.35 -1.49 -3.68
CA TYR A 49 1.36 -1.15 -2.69
C TYR A 49 2.68 -1.85 -3.01
N ALA A 50 3.78 -1.23 -2.62
CA ALA A 50 5.11 -1.83 -2.64
C ALA A 50 5.73 -1.76 -1.25
N LEU A 51 6.51 -2.78 -0.90
CA LEU A 51 7.30 -2.77 0.32
C LEU A 51 8.28 -1.59 0.29
N ALA A 52 8.22 -0.74 1.33
CA ALA A 52 9.09 0.42 1.45
C ALA A 52 10.23 0.16 2.44
N PHE A 53 9.90 -0.36 3.63
CA PHE A 53 10.86 -0.56 4.72
C PHE A 53 10.39 -1.63 5.69
N VAL A 54 11.33 -2.34 6.31
CA VAL A 54 11.12 -3.40 7.30
C VAL A 54 12.05 -3.18 8.49
N THR A 55 11.52 -3.29 9.69
CA THR A 55 12.28 -3.37 10.94
C THR A 55 11.92 -4.67 11.67
N GLU A 56 12.51 -4.86 12.84
CA GLU A 56 12.13 -5.94 13.75
C GLU A 56 10.63 -5.94 14.09
N HIS A 57 10.04 -4.77 14.31
CA HIS A 57 8.66 -4.65 14.81
C HIS A 57 7.67 -4.08 13.80
N TYR A 58 8.14 -3.47 12.72
CA TYR A 58 7.31 -2.73 11.78
C TYR A 58 7.58 -3.10 10.33
N LEU A 59 6.50 -3.15 9.57
CA LEU A 59 6.45 -3.32 8.13
C LEU A 59 5.75 -2.10 7.52
N VAL A 60 6.41 -1.43 6.58
CA VAL A 60 5.88 -0.24 5.93
C VAL A 60 5.73 -0.49 4.44
N LEU A 61 4.51 -0.28 3.93
CA LEU A 61 4.20 -0.35 2.51
C LEU A 61 3.72 0.99 2.00
N GLN A 62 4.11 1.34 0.78
CA GLN A 62 3.72 2.58 0.14
C GLN A 62 3.03 2.30 -1.19
N LYS A 63 1.93 3.00 -1.43
CA LYS A 63 1.30 3.10 -2.74
C LYS A 63 1.58 4.49 -3.25
N HIS A 64 2.37 4.57 -4.31
CA HIS A 64 2.55 5.83 -5.01
C HIS A 64 1.18 6.27 -5.52
N ALA A 65 0.79 7.50 -5.19
CA ALA A 65 -0.34 8.11 -5.87
C ALA A 65 -0.01 8.04 -7.36
N ARG A 66 -0.86 7.37 -8.15
CA ARG A 66 -0.84 7.53 -9.60
C ARG A 66 -1.08 9.01 -9.83
N ARG A 67 -0.01 9.81 -9.89
CA ARG A 67 -0.02 11.15 -10.45
C ARG A 67 -0.74 10.97 -11.77
N GLU A 68 -1.91 11.58 -11.90
CA GLU A 68 -2.79 11.47 -13.05
C GLU A 68 -1.98 11.65 -14.34
N ARG A 69 -1.52 10.55 -14.92
CA ARG A 69 -0.95 10.51 -16.28
C ARG A 69 -2.06 10.69 -17.33
N ARG A 70 -3.09 11.48 -17.01
CA ARG A 70 -4.16 11.93 -17.89
C ARG A 70 -4.20 13.45 -18.06
N ALA A 71 -3.26 14.20 -17.48
CA ALA A 71 -3.19 15.66 -17.66
C ALA A 71 -2.55 16.13 -18.99
N ARG A 72 -2.13 15.25 -19.91
CA ARG A 72 -1.49 15.67 -21.18
C ARG A 72 -1.89 14.85 -22.43
N GLN A 73 -3.13 14.38 -22.49
CA GLN A 73 -3.82 14.23 -23.78
C GLN A 73 -4.82 15.37 -23.94
N ALA A 74 -4.41 16.60 -23.59
CA ALA A 74 -5.06 17.76 -24.19
C ALA A 74 -4.62 17.76 -25.67
N LYS A 75 -5.51 17.31 -26.55
CA LYS A 75 -5.38 17.59 -28.00
C LYS A 75 -5.06 19.08 -28.14
N PRO A 76 -4.05 19.49 -28.92
CA PRO A 76 -3.93 20.89 -29.27
C PRO A 76 -5.21 21.27 -30.02
N THR A 77 -6.01 22.15 -29.43
CA THR A 77 -7.11 22.80 -30.11
C THR A 77 -6.49 23.59 -31.26
N LEU A 78 -6.58 23.06 -32.48
CA LEU A 78 -6.34 23.82 -33.70
C LEU A 78 -7.41 24.92 -33.72
N PHE A 79 -7.01 26.15 -33.42
CA PHE A 79 -7.83 27.30 -33.77
C PHE A 79 -7.81 27.44 -35.29
N PRO A 80 -8.96 27.49 -35.98
CA PRO A 80 -8.99 27.99 -37.35
C PRO A 80 -8.82 29.51 -37.28
N MET A 81 -7.73 30.04 -37.82
CA MET A 81 -7.68 31.47 -38.15
C MET A 81 -8.24 31.63 -39.56
N SER A 82 -9.35 32.39 -39.61
CA SER A 82 -9.95 32.99 -40.80
C SER A 82 -9.04 34.06 -41.41
#